data_AF-A0A955MMU4-F1
#
_entry.id   AF-A0A955MMU4-F1
#
_cell.length_a   1.000
_cell.length_b   1.000
_cell.length_c   1.000
_cell.angle_alpha   90.00
_cell.angle_beta   90.00
_cell.angle_gamma   90.00
#
_symmetry.space_group_name_H-M   'P 1'
#
loop_
_entity.id
_entity.type
_entity.pdbx_description
1 polymer ?
#
loop_
_entity_poly.entity_id
_entity_poly.type
_entity_poly.pdbx_seq_one_letter_code
_entity_poly.pdbx_strand_id
1 'polypeptide(L)'
;MRFFGVIVERKRLAPYLRIGSRIAGILLALAAVLVIRCGHLIAEAVDKRSFWGHVLFLPQPRPLWENFPPTFLFGCVLAALSILFFGLSLKRSEDSKALFPQIKDPPSIEKSGQTLESILCVMFITILSGGFFYVVEWKQLVGFAPVVFWVLSILVPSLLLFRRDRNEGVNLRVSLNILEWVSIAFFTLAALTFYAIGYGSWKYSFIGDEYAFFWAAEGIAKKGVFNFYWFNANGVYRIIPESLSIFQAIFIKAFEFYNTNFGWRLSSSILTLVCAVPLYLIIKTILAGKSSHPRTSAFVGISIFFFSDLITVWSRVAQQPNSGLFPIIFGTCFLLAAIRRRSMFYFFLTGLVWGMGLILNILGPVIAGGVIGSILLFDLIRSLPQIKESRILVFAPCLLVSCGLLIASFPNLVQKDYYQALNQHVLHSKEDPGSVESRSRKTLQTNL
;
A
#
# COMPACT_ATOMS: atom_id res chain seq x y z
N MET A 1 10.71 24.26 52.91
CA MET A 1 11.37 24.54 51.61
C MET A 1 11.86 23.28 50.86
N ARG A 2 11.05 22.22 50.69
CA ARG A 2 11.43 21.04 49.86
C ARG A 2 10.34 20.50 48.91
N PHE A 3 9.20 21.18 48.75
CA PHE A 3 8.11 20.73 47.86
C PHE A 3 8.08 21.41 46.47
N PHE A 4 8.88 22.46 46.25
CA PHE A 4 8.92 23.15 44.95
C PHE A 4 9.82 22.49 43.89
N GLY A 5 10.70 21.54 44.27
CA GLY A 5 11.59 20.83 43.33
C GLY A 5 10.87 19.81 42.45
N VAL A 6 9.87 19.10 42.98
CA VAL A 6 9.19 17.99 42.29
C VAL A 6 8.25 18.48 41.17
N ILE A 7 7.69 19.69 41.31
CA ILE A 7 6.79 20.27 40.30
C ILE A 7 7.56 20.78 39.08
N VAL A 8 8.79 21.27 39.28
CA VAL A 8 9.67 21.74 38.19
C VAL A 8 10.21 20.58 37.36
N GLU A 9 10.51 19.43 37.98
CA GLU A 9 10.91 18.22 37.26
C GLU A 9 9.77 17.60 36.44
N ARG A 10 8.53 17.59 36.95
CA ARG A 10 7.37 17.10 36.18
C ARG A 10 7.15 17.89 34.88
N LYS A 11 7.38 19.21 34.89
CA LYS A 11 7.30 20.04 33.67
C LYS A 11 8.43 19.74 32.67
N ARG A 12 9.61 19.34 33.14
CA ARG A 12 10.73 18.93 32.27
C ARG A 12 10.57 17.51 31.70
N LEU A 13 9.94 16.59 32.43
CA LEU A 13 9.75 15.18 32.02
C LEU A 13 8.51 14.95 31.15
N ALA A 14 7.47 15.79 31.28
CA ALA A 14 6.26 15.73 30.46
C ALA A 14 6.49 15.67 28.93
N PRO A 15 7.42 16.42 28.32
CA PRO A 15 7.71 16.27 26.89
C PRO A 15 8.32 14.92 26.53
N TYR A 16 9.19 14.34 27.37
CA TYR A 16 9.83 13.04 27.12
C TYR A 16 8.82 11.88 27.21
N LEU A 17 7.94 11.90 28.21
CA LEU A 17 6.84 10.93 28.33
C LEU A 17 5.89 10.96 27.12
N ARG A 18 5.66 12.15 26.52
CA ARG A 18 4.84 12.31 25.30
C ARG A 18 5.56 11.90 24.02
N ILE A 19 6.89 11.97 23.98
CA ILE A 19 7.69 11.43 22.87
C ILE A 19 7.68 9.90 22.94
N GLY A 20 7.86 9.34 24.15
CA GLY A 20 7.79 7.90 24.40
C GLY A 20 6.46 7.29 23.96
N SER A 21 5.33 7.91 24.27
CA SER A 21 4.01 7.41 23.85
C SER A 21 3.80 7.41 22.33
N ARG A 22 4.49 8.28 21.58
CA ARG A 22 4.39 8.39 20.11
C ARG A 22 5.26 7.38 19.40
N ILE A 23 6.49 7.22 19.87
CA ILE A 23 7.39 6.16 19.41
C ILE A 23 6.71 4.81 19.68
N ALA A 24 6.14 4.63 20.87
CA ALA A 24 5.36 3.44 21.19
C ALA A 24 4.21 3.22 20.22
N GLY A 25 3.42 4.24 19.87
CA GLY A 25 2.30 4.06 18.94
C GLY A 25 2.70 3.77 17.48
N ILE A 26 3.77 4.37 16.96
CA ILE A 26 4.32 4.05 15.62
C ILE A 26 4.90 2.63 15.62
N LEU A 27 5.66 2.28 16.65
CA LEU A 27 6.18 0.94 16.84
C LEU A 27 5.04 -0.08 16.98
N LEU A 28 3.94 0.26 17.65
CA LEU A 28 2.74 -0.58 17.77
C LEU A 28 2.03 -0.75 16.42
N ALA A 29 1.97 0.28 15.57
CA ALA A 29 1.38 0.17 14.24
C ALA A 29 2.26 -0.67 13.29
N LEU A 30 3.57 -0.46 13.31
CA LEU A 30 4.53 -1.29 12.58
C LEU A 30 4.54 -2.74 13.10
N ALA A 31 4.46 -2.92 14.42
CA ALA A 31 4.32 -4.23 15.05
C ALA A 31 2.99 -4.88 14.69
N ALA A 32 1.88 -4.13 14.60
CA ALA A 32 0.60 -4.67 14.14
C ALA A 32 0.71 -5.23 12.71
N VAL A 33 1.31 -4.45 11.80
CA VAL A 33 1.54 -4.89 10.41
C VAL A 33 2.48 -6.09 10.36
N LEU A 34 3.57 -6.07 11.12
CA LEU A 34 4.55 -7.18 11.20
C LEU A 34 3.95 -8.44 11.82
N VAL A 35 3.13 -8.33 12.86
CA VAL A 35 2.46 -9.48 13.49
C VAL A 35 1.41 -10.08 12.57
N ILE A 36 0.67 -9.24 11.82
CA ILE A 36 -0.26 -9.73 10.78
C ILE A 36 0.54 -10.45 9.67
N ARG A 37 1.65 -9.87 9.19
CA ARG A 37 2.39 -10.40 8.02
C ARG A 37 3.30 -11.59 8.31
N CYS A 38 3.95 -11.55 9.46
CA CYS A 38 5.06 -12.41 9.86
C CYS A 38 4.78 -13.15 11.16
N GLY A 39 3.52 -13.22 11.61
CA GLY A 39 3.13 -13.87 12.85
C GLY A 39 3.69 -15.29 13.00
N HIS A 40 3.78 -16.06 11.90
CA HIS A 40 4.42 -17.38 11.87
C HIS A 40 5.95 -17.35 12.06
N LEU A 41 6.68 -16.43 11.41
CA LEU A 41 8.13 -16.27 11.64
C LEU A 41 8.42 -15.78 13.06
N ILE A 42 7.55 -14.90 13.58
CA ILE A 42 7.59 -14.48 14.98
C ILE A 42 7.26 -15.67 15.90
N ALA A 43 6.34 -16.57 15.52
CA ALA A 43 6.02 -17.79 16.26
C ALA A 43 7.17 -18.80 16.30
N GLU A 44 7.94 -18.89 15.21
CA GLU A 44 9.12 -19.74 15.13
C GLU A 44 10.29 -19.14 15.92
N ALA A 45 10.42 -17.81 15.95
CA ALA A 45 11.49 -17.10 16.65
C ALA A 45 11.21 -16.89 18.15
N VAL A 46 9.95 -16.82 18.57
CA VAL A 46 9.53 -16.62 19.96
C VAL A 46 9.31 -17.97 20.62
N ASP A 47 10.09 -18.27 21.66
CA ASP A 47 9.92 -19.48 22.47
C ASP A 47 8.46 -19.58 22.94
N LYS A 48 7.79 -20.67 22.57
CA LYS A 48 6.38 -20.95 22.91
C LYS A 48 6.13 -20.98 24.42
N ARG A 49 7.17 -21.21 25.22
CA ARG A 49 7.12 -21.17 26.70
C ARG A 49 7.29 -19.78 27.29
N SER A 50 7.71 -18.79 26.50
CA SER A 50 7.83 -17.40 26.96
C SER A 50 6.46 -16.77 27.17
N PHE A 51 6.40 -15.74 28.02
CA PHE A 51 5.18 -14.94 28.22
C PHE A 51 4.59 -14.43 26.89
N TRP A 52 5.45 -13.96 25.97
CA TRP A 52 5.03 -13.53 24.64
C TRP A 52 4.55 -14.68 23.78
N GLY A 53 5.17 -15.86 23.90
CA GLY A 53 4.68 -17.10 23.29
C GLY A 53 3.27 -17.46 23.78
N HIS A 54 3.02 -17.34 25.07
CA HIS A 54 1.68 -17.56 25.65
C HIS A 54 0.67 -16.47 25.28
N VAL A 55 1.06 -15.19 25.20
CA VAL A 55 0.14 -14.10 24.82
C VAL A 55 -0.22 -14.14 23.33
N LEU A 56 0.77 -14.40 22.46
CA LEU A 56 0.58 -14.44 21.01
C LEU A 56 -0.01 -15.78 20.54
N PHE A 57 0.23 -16.87 21.29
CA PHE A 57 -0.10 -18.24 20.90
C PHE A 57 -0.71 -19.05 22.05
N LEU A 58 -1.63 -18.44 22.83
CA LEU A 58 -2.32 -19.07 23.98
C LEU A 58 -2.64 -20.57 23.70
N PRO A 59 -2.27 -21.50 24.60
CA PRO A 59 -2.63 -22.90 24.47
C PRO A 59 -4.17 -22.97 24.44
N GLN A 60 -4.73 -23.43 23.32
CA GLN A 60 -6.15 -23.29 23.04
C GLN A 60 -7.04 -24.08 24.02
N PRO A 61 -7.81 -23.45 24.93
CA PRO A 61 -9.22 -23.83 25.02
C PRO A 61 -9.85 -23.32 23.72
N ARG A 62 -10.75 -24.12 23.13
CA ARG A 62 -11.48 -23.81 21.87
C ARG A 62 -11.59 -22.29 21.68
N PRO A 63 -10.92 -21.70 20.68
CA PRO A 63 -10.88 -20.25 20.55
C PRO A 63 -12.31 -19.75 20.60
N LEU A 64 -12.55 -18.68 21.39
CA LEU A 64 -13.87 -18.05 21.52
C LEU A 64 -14.52 -17.75 20.15
N TRP A 65 -13.73 -17.77 19.07
CA TRP A 65 -14.10 -17.64 17.68
C TRP A 65 -13.26 -18.65 16.86
N GLU A 66 -13.84 -19.79 16.47
CA GLU A 66 -13.14 -20.93 15.81
C GLU A 66 -12.39 -20.61 14.50
N ASN A 67 -12.58 -19.41 13.94
CA ASN A 67 -12.16 -19.10 12.57
C ASN A 67 -11.15 -17.96 12.43
N PHE A 68 -10.79 -17.25 13.51
CA PHE A 68 -9.86 -16.11 13.43
C PHE A 68 -8.45 -16.48 13.93
N PRO A 69 -7.38 -16.26 13.13
CA PRO A 69 -6.02 -16.42 13.64
C PRO A 69 -5.74 -15.38 14.75
N PRO A 70 -5.23 -15.79 15.92
CA PRO A 70 -4.94 -14.90 17.04
C PRO A 70 -4.03 -13.72 16.65
N THR A 71 -3.13 -13.92 15.69
CA THR A 71 -2.22 -12.90 15.14
C THR A 71 -2.95 -11.78 14.39
N PHE A 72 -4.03 -12.09 13.68
CA PHE A 72 -4.87 -11.10 13.00
C PHE A 72 -5.67 -10.27 14.00
N LEU A 73 -6.29 -10.94 14.99
CA LEU A 73 -7.02 -10.26 16.06
C LEU A 73 -6.08 -9.38 16.90
N PHE A 74 -4.90 -9.90 17.23
CA PHE A 74 -3.85 -9.16 17.94
C PHE A 74 -3.33 -7.99 17.11
N GLY A 75 -3.13 -8.16 15.81
CA GLY A 75 -2.78 -7.06 14.90
C GLY A 75 -3.85 -5.97 14.84
N CYS A 76 -5.13 -6.34 14.75
CA CYS A 76 -6.25 -5.41 14.82
C CYS A 76 -6.33 -4.70 16.18
N VAL A 77 -6.09 -5.42 17.28
CA VAL A 77 -6.04 -4.87 18.65
C VAL A 77 -4.85 -3.94 18.81
N LEU A 78 -3.67 -4.26 18.29
CA LEU A 78 -2.51 -3.37 18.31
C LEU A 78 -2.75 -2.11 17.47
N ALA A 79 -3.42 -2.24 16.32
CA ALA A 79 -3.84 -1.10 15.52
C ALA A 79 -4.84 -0.24 16.29
N ALA A 80 -5.87 -0.84 16.91
CA ALA A 80 -6.87 -0.16 17.73
C ALA A 80 -6.27 0.48 19.00
N LEU A 81 -5.31 -0.18 19.66
CA LEU A 81 -4.59 0.34 20.82
C LEU A 81 -3.65 1.46 20.44
N SER A 82 -2.98 1.37 19.28
CA SER A 82 -2.24 2.49 18.70
C SER A 82 -3.17 3.68 18.50
N ILE A 83 -4.31 3.46 17.82
CA ILE A 83 -5.37 4.47 17.63
C ILE A 83 -5.84 5.06 18.97
N LEU A 84 -6.04 4.25 20.01
CA LEU A 84 -6.60 4.66 21.30
C LEU A 84 -5.57 5.40 22.18
N PHE A 85 -4.33 4.91 22.28
CA PHE A 85 -3.23 5.62 22.94
C PHE A 85 -2.94 6.97 22.26
N PHE A 86 -3.07 7.03 20.93
CA PHE A 86 -2.93 8.28 20.19
C PHE A 86 -4.13 9.21 20.37
N GLY A 87 -5.36 8.70 20.36
CA GLY A 87 -6.58 9.47 20.60
C GLY A 87 -6.62 10.10 21.99
N LEU A 88 -6.20 9.36 23.02
CA LEU A 88 -6.09 9.87 24.39
C LEU A 88 -5.00 10.93 24.54
N SER A 89 -3.94 10.88 23.72
CA SER A 89 -2.90 11.92 23.68
C SER A 89 -3.37 13.24 23.04
N LEU A 90 -4.50 13.26 22.32
CA LEU A 90 -5.02 14.45 21.63
C LEU A 90 -5.93 15.32 22.52
N LYS A 91 -6.59 14.73 23.52
CA LYS A 91 -7.67 15.38 24.29
C LYS A 91 -7.18 16.38 25.38
N ARG A 92 -5.93 16.85 25.37
CA ARG A 92 -5.36 17.61 26.51
C ARG A 92 -4.36 18.72 26.18
N SER A 93 -4.72 19.64 25.29
CA SER A 93 -3.87 20.79 24.95
C SER A 93 -4.67 22.07 24.67
N GLU A 94 -5.20 22.71 25.72
CA GLU A 94 -5.87 24.02 25.63
C GLU A 94 -4.92 25.24 25.76
N ASP A 95 -3.64 25.05 26.11
CA ASP A 95 -2.76 26.16 26.54
C ASP A 95 -1.81 26.78 25.47
N SER A 96 -2.13 26.76 24.16
CA SER A 96 -1.14 27.10 23.11
C SER A 96 -1.34 28.41 22.33
N LYS A 97 -2.12 29.38 22.83
CA LYS A 97 -2.38 30.65 22.10
C LYS A 97 -1.24 31.69 22.14
N ALA A 98 -0.08 31.42 22.74
CA ALA A 98 0.87 32.47 23.10
C ALA A 98 2.14 32.62 22.23
N LEU A 99 2.42 31.78 21.21
CA LEU A 99 3.78 31.72 20.66
C LEU A 99 4.02 31.99 19.16
N PHE A 100 3.02 32.14 18.27
CA PHE A 100 3.30 32.37 16.84
C PHE A 100 2.33 33.36 16.16
N PRO A 101 2.64 34.67 16.13
CA PRO A 101 1.76 35.70 15.56
C PRO A 101 1.83 35.88 14.03
N GLN A 102 2.65 35.10 13.29
CA GLN A 102 2.87 35.34 11.84
C GLN A 102 2.37 34.24 10.89
N ILE A 103 1.79 33.15 11.39
CA ILE A 103 1.07 32.22 10.52
C ILE A 103 -0.31 32.83 10.31
N LYS A 104 -0.64 33.23 9.07
CA LYS A 104 -2.04 33.55 8.65
C LYS A 104 -2.94 32.55 9.33
N ASP A 105 -3.83 33.04 10.20
CA ASP A 105 -4.44 32.25 11.26
C ASP A 105 -4.77 30.84 10.76
N PRO A 106 -4.26 29.78 11.42
CA PRO A 106 -4.70 28.45 11.10
C PRO A 106 -6.23 28.44 11.11
N PRO A 107 -6.86 27.68 10.19
CA PRO A 107 -8.31 27.62 10.09
C PRO A 107 -8.95 27.54 11.48
N SER A 108 -9.95 28.39 11.73
CA SER A 108 -10.65 28.50 13.02
C SER A 108 -10.95 27.13 13.64
N ILE A 109 -10.86 27.03 14.96
CA ILE A 109 -10.99 25.80 15.77
C ILE A 109 -12.23 24.95 15.39
N GLU A 110 -13.30 25.58 14.90
CA GLU A 110 -14.49 24.94 14.33
C GLU A 110 -14.18 23.90 13.24
N LYS A 111 -13.14 24.14 12.42
CA LYS A 111 -12.70 23.22 11.35
C LYS A 111 -11.96 21.97 11.87
N SER A 112 -11.59 21.94 13.15
CA SER A 112 -10.96 20.78 13.79
C SER A 112 -11.93 19.60 13.96
N GLY A 113 -13.22 19.87 14.24
CA GLY A 113 -14.24 18.83 14.42
C GLY A 113 -14.50 18.02 13.15
N GLN A 114 -14.72 18.71 12.02
CA GLN A 114 -14.92 18.10 10.71
C GLN A 114 -13.72 17.23 10.27
N THR A 115 -12.52 17.62 10.72
CA THR A 115 -11.30 16.86 10.43
C THR A 115 -11.33 15.48 11.07
N LEU A 116 -11.72 15.41 12.34
CA LEU A 116 -11.78 14.16 13.09
C LEU A 116 -12.87 13.23 12.54
N GLU A 117 -14.05 13.77 12.22
CA GLU A 117 -15.17 12.99 11.66
C GLU A 117 -14.80 12.32 10.34
N SER A 118 -14.16 13.07 9.43
CA SER A 118 -13.71 12.52 8.15
C SER A 118 -12.70 11.39 8.34
N ILE A 119 -11.78 11.54 9.28
CA ILE A 119 -10.78 10.52 9.60
C ILE A 119 -11.44 9.27 10.19
N LEU A 120 -12.34 9.43 11.16
CA LEU A 120 -13.07 8.34 11.78
C LEU A 120 -13.92 7.58 10.75
N CYS A 121 -14.54 8.30 9.81
CA CYS A 121 -15.29 7.69 8.71
C CYS A 121 -14.39 6.84 7.81
N VAL A 122 -13.22 7.36 7.40
CA VAL A 122 -12.25 6.59 6.59
C VAL A 122 -11.75 5.35 7.34
N MET A 123 -11.51 5.46 8.64
CA MET A 123 -11.13 4.32 9.48
C MET A 123 -12.24 3.28 9.58
N PHE A 124 -13.48 3.72 9.80
CA PHE A 124 -14.63 2.84 9.85
C PHE A 124 -14.81 2.07 8.54
N ILE A 125 -14.72 2.77 7.40
CA ILE A 125 -14.75 2.13 6.07
C ILE A 125 -13.60 1.14 5.91
N THR A 126 -12.38 1.49 6.38
CA THR A 126 -11.23 0.58 6.35
C THR A 126 -11.53 -0.72 7.10
N ILE A 127 -12.06 -0.62 8.32
CA ILE A 127 -12.39 -1.78 9.16
C ILE A 127 -13.49 -2.63 8.51
N LEU A 128 -14.57 -2.00 8.04
CA LEU A 128 -15.65 -2.68 7.33
C LEU A 128 -15.14 -3.42 6.09
N SER A 129 -14.17 -2.82 5.38
CA SER A 129 -13.61 -3.42 4.18
C SER A 129 -12.80 -4.66 4.51
N GLY A 130 -11.97 -4.62 5.56
CA GLY A 130 -11.27 -5.79 6.06
C GLY A 130 -12.23 -6.92 6.49
N GLY A 131 -13.30 -6.58 7.20
CA GLY A 131 -14.33 -7.54 7.60
C GLY A 131 -15.04 -8.18 6.40
N PHE A 132 -15.33 -7.41 5.34
CA PHE A 132 -15.93 -7.95 4.13
C PHE A 132 -14.99 -8.86 3.35
N PHE A 133 -13.73 -8.48 3.14
CA PHE A 133 -12.77 -9.36 2.44
C PHE A 133 -12.55 -10.67 3.18
N TYR A 134 -12.58 -10.63 4.50
CA TYR A 134 -12.60 -11.83 5.32
C TYR A 134 -13.81 -12.73 5.00
N VAL A 135 -15.02 -12.16 4.91
CA VAL A 135 -16.23 -12.92 4.55
C VAL A 135 -16.15 -13.46 3.12
N VAL A 136 -15.64 -12.67 2.16
CA VAL A 136 -15.43 -13.10 0.77
C VAL A 136 -14.54 -14.33 0.70
N GLU A 137 -13.38 -14.27 1.37
CA GLU A 137 -12.42 -15.38 1.38
C GLU A 137 -13.03 -16.60 2.08
N TRP A 138 -13.67 -16.39 3.24
CA TRP A 138 -14.34 -17.44 4.01
C TRP A 138 -15.41 -18.18 3.20
N LYS A 139 -16.19 -17.44 2.40
CA LYS A 139 -17.25 -17.98 1.55
C LYS A 139 -16.75 -18.42 0.17
N GLN A 140 -15.44 -18.28 -0.10
CA GLN A 140 -14.84 -18.54 -1.42
C GLN A 140 -15.63 -17.87 -2.54
N LEU A 141 -16.04 -16.61 -2.34
CA LEU A 141 -16.79 -15.88 -3.36
C LEU A 141 -15.85 -15.56 -4.53
N VAL A 142 -16.10 -16.20 -5.67
CA VAL A 142 -15.37 -15.96 -6.92
C VAL A 142 -16.05 -14.86 -7.73
N GLY A 143 -15.30 -14.25 -8.65
CA GLY A 143 -15.86 -13.42 -9.71
C GLY A 143 -15.89 -11.93 -9.39
N PHE A 144 -16.90 -11.24 -9.90
CA PHE A 144 -16.91 -9.77 -9.97
C PHE A 144 -17.23 -9.10 -8.62
N ALA A 145 -17.97 -9.76 -7.73
CA ALA A 145 -18.47 -9.14 -6.50
C ALA A 145 -17.34 -8.64 -5.55
N PRO A 146 -16.27 -9.42 -5.27
CA PRO A 146 -15.14 -8.94 -4.48
C PRO A 146 -14.45 -7.72 -5.09
N VAL A 147 -14.31 -7.69 -6.42
CA VAL A 147 -13.68 -6.58 -7.15
C VAL A 147 -14.53 -5.32 -7.05
N VAL A 148 -15.86 -5.42 -7.24
CA VAL A 148 -16.78 -4.29 -7.07
C VAL A 148 -16.69 -3.72 -5.68
N PHE A 149 -16.74 -4.57 -4.65
CA PHE A 149 -16.64 -4.11 -3.28
C PHE A 149 -15.27 -3.50 -2.97
N TRP A 150 -14.19 -4.06 -3.51
CA TRP A 150 -12.86 -3.47 -3.44
C TRP A 150 -12.84 -2.05 -4.03
N VAL A 151 -13.39 -1.88 -5.22
CA VAL A 151 -13.49 -0.57 -5.88
C VAL A 151 -14.33 0.39 -5.05
N LEU A 152 -15.45 -0.05 -4.47
CA LEU A 152 -16.30 0.78 -3.61
C LEU A 152 -15.59 1.19 -2.31
N SER A 153 -14.84 0.29 -1.67
CA SER A 153 -14.07 0.61 -0.45
C SER A 153 -12.94 1.60 -0.69
N ILE A 154 -12.45 1.69 -1.92
CA ILE A 154 -11.49 2.73 -2.34
C ILE A 154 -12.21 4.03 -2.71
N LEU A 155 -13.29 3.92 -3.50
CA LEU A 155 -13.98 5.07 -4.10
C LEU A 155 -14.68 5.93 -3.06
N VAL A 156 -15.40 5.33 -2.11
CA VAL A 156 -16.16 6.07 -1.09
C VAL A 156 -15.27 6.98 -0.24
N PRO A 157 -14.21 6.48 0.45
CA PRO A 157 -13.34 7.35 1.25
C PRO A 157 -12.55 8.33 0.38
N SER A 158 -12.18 7.94 -0.84
CA SER A 158 -11.54 8.85 -1.81
C SER A 158 -12.45 10.05 -2.12
N LEU A 159 -13.74 9.81 -2.41
CA LEU A 159 -14.70 10.88 -2.71
C LEU A 159 -14.98 11.77 -1.48
N LEU A 160 -15.07 11.19 -0.28
CA LEU A 160 -15.25 11.96 0.95
C LEU A 160 -14.08 12.90 1.20
N LEU A 161 -12.85 12.39 1.14
CA LEU A 161 -11.63 13.18 1.32
C LEU A 161 -11.44 14.20 0.19
N PHE A 162 -11.76 13.84 -1.05
CA PHE A 162 -11.70 14.76 -2.19
C PHE A 162 -12.67 15.93 -2.03
N ARG A 163 -13.93 15.66 -1.67
CA ARG A 163 -14.95 16.70 -1.43
C ARG A 163 -14.53 17.63 -0.31
N ARG A 164 -14.01 17.05 0.78
CA ARG A 164 -13.49 17.81 1.91
C ARG A 164 -12.35 18.74 1.49
N ASP A 165 -11.29 18.21 0.90
CA ASP A 165 -10.13 19.01 0.47
C ASP A 165 -10.57 20.13 -0.49
N ARG A 166 -11.53 19.85 -1.38
CA ARG A 166 -12.12 20.86 -2.27
C ARG A 166 -12.89 21.95 -1.50
N ASN A 167 -13.68 21.58 -0.49
CA ASN A 167 -14.40 22.53 0.37
C ASN A 167 -13.44 23.38 1.22
N GLU A 168 -12.28 22.84 1.57
CA GLU A 168 -11.19 23.57 2.24
C GLU A 168 -10.40 24.48 1.29
N GLY A 169 -10.75 24.50 -0.01
CA GLY A 169 -10.08 25.32 -1.02
C GLY A 169 -8.73 24.75 -1.48
N VAL A 170 -8.43 23.49 -1.15
CA VAL A 170 -7.21 22.82 -1.60
C VAL A 170 -7.26 22.65 -3.11
N ASN A 171 -6.25 23.16 -3.81
CA ASN A 171 -6.15 22.96 -5.25
C ASN A 171 -5.68 21.54 -5.57
N LEU A 172 -6.64 20.66 -5.90
CA LEU A 172 -6.39 19.26 -6.29
C LEU A 172 -6.02 19.08 -7.76
N ARG A 173 -5.91 20.15 -8.55
CA ARG A 173 -5.58 20.03 -9.98
C ARG A 173 -4.12 19.66 -10.17
N VAL A 174 -3.83 18.84 -11.18
CA VAL A 174 -2.45 18.59 -11.61
C VAL A 174 -1.97 19.82 -12.40
N SER A 175 -0.87 20.43 -11.98
CA SER A 175 -0.33 21.64 -12.61
C SER A 175 0.58 21.32 -13.80
N LEU A 176 -0.05 20.90 -14.89
CA LEU A 176 0.58 20.71 -16.20
C LEU A 176 -0.06 21.67 -17.21
N ASN A 177 0.77 22.39 -17.96
CA ASN A 177 0.27 23.16 -19.09
C ASN A 177 0.03 22.24 -20.30
N ILE A 178 -0.66 22.74 -21.32
CA ILE A 178 -1.00 21.96 -22.52
C ILE A 178 0.25 21.43 -23.24
N LEU A 179 1.31 22.23 -23.30
CA LEU A 179 2.58 21.84 -23.94
C LEU A 179 3.25 20.68 -23.19
N GLU A 180 3.20 20.67 -21.86
CA GLU A 180 3.70 19.58 -21.03
C GLU A 180 2.90 18.30 -21.26
N TRP A 181 1.57 18.39 -21.32
CA TRP A 181 0.71 17.25 -21.64
C TRP A 181 1.04 16.65 -23.00
N VAL A 182 1.11 17.49 -24.04
CA VAL A 182 1.44 17.07 -25.40
C VAL A 182 2.85 16.47 -25.45
N SER A 183 3.83 17.10 -24.80
CA SER A 183 5.21 16.62 -24.76
C SER A 183 5.34 15.28 -24.04
N ILE A 184 4.65 15.08 -22.91
CA ILE A 184 4.62 13.80 -22.20
C ILE A 184 3.91 12.74 -23.05
N ALA A 185 2.84 13.08 -23.76
CA ALA A 185 2.16 12.14 -24.65
C ALA A 185 3.07 11.68 -25.80
N PHE A 186 3.75 12.61 -26.48
CA PHE A 186 4.72 12.28 -27.52
C PHE A 186 5.90 11.47 -26.97
N PHE A 187 6.44 11.86 -25.81
CA PHE A 187 7.49 11.10 -25.12
C PHE A 187 7.04 9.67 -24.80
N THR A 188 5.85 9.51 -24.25
CA THR A 188 5.30 8.20 -23.87
C THR A 188 5.09 7.33 -25.10
N LEU A 189 4.60 7.90 -26.21
CA LEU A 189 4.46 7.20 -27.49
C LEU A 189 5.82 6.77 -28.03
N ALA A 190 6.82 7.66 -28.03
CA ALA A 190 8.17 7.34 -28.48
C ALA A 190 8.83 6.24 -27.65
N ALA A 191 8.70 6.30 -26.32
CA ALA A 191 9.18 5.27 -25.41
C ALA A 191 8.44 3.94 -25.61
N LEU A 192 7.12 3.97 -25.84
CA LEU A 192 6.34 2.78 -26.17
C LEU A 192 6.80 2.14 -27.48
N THR A 193 6.97 2.93 -28.53
CA THR A 193 7.50 2.45 -29.81
C THR A 193 8.88 1.85 -29.60
N PHE A 194 9.76 2.54 -28.85
CA PHE A 194 11.09 2.03 -28.53
C PHE A 194 11.03 0.69 -27.79
N TYR A 195 10.15 0.52 -26.81
CA TYR A 195 10.00 -0.76 -26.10
C TYR A 195 9.44 -1.86 -26.99
N ALA A 196 8.46 -1.53 -27.83
CA ALA A 196 7.83 -2.48 -28.75
C ALA A 196 8.79 -3.02 -29.83
N ILE A 197 9.89 -2.32 -30.12
CA ILE A 197 10.92 -2.81 -31.05
C ILE A 197 11.49 -4.12 -30.52
N GLY A 198 11.15 -5.20 -31.23
CA GLY A 198 11.68 -6.52 -30.99
C GLY A 198 10.88 -7.39 -30.02
N TYR A 199 9.64 -7.05 -29.63
CA TYR A 199 8.81 -7.94 -28.79
C TYR A 199 8.70 -9.40 -29.31
N GLY A 200 8.80 -9.60 -30.62
CA GLY A 200 8.84 -10.93 -31.25
C GLY A 200 10.25 -11.54 -31.42
N SER A 201 11.28 -10.94 -30.82
CA SER A 201 12.66 -11.39 -30.95
C SER A 201 12.87 -12.73 -30.24
N TRP A 202 13.61 -13.62 -30.89
CA TRP A 202 14.04 -14.90 -30.31
C TRP A 202 14.83 -14.72 -29.00
N LYS A 203 15.46 -13.58 -28.77
CA LYS A 203 16.28 -13.33 -27.57
C LYS A 203 15.51 -13.55 -26.27
N TYR A 204 14.20 -13.34 -26.30
CA TYR A 204 13.35 -13.55 -25.13
C TYR A 204 13.07 -15.03 -24.83
N SER A 205 13.30 -15.96 -25.77
CA SER A 205 13.14 -17.39 -25.49
C SER A 205 14.17 -17.93 -24.50
N PHE A 206 15.24 -17.17 -24.25
CA PHE A 206 16.31 -17.54 -23.32
C PHE A 206 16.07 -17.09 -21.88
N ILE A 207 14.99 -16.34 -21.61
CA ILE A 207 14.62 -15.90 -20.26
C ILE A 207 13.68 -16.94 -19.66
N GLY A 208 14.25 -17.91 -18.94
CA GLY A 208 13.54 -19.14 -18.57
C GLY A 208 12.29 -18.96 -17.69
N ASP A 209 12.25 -17.92 -16.85
CA ASP A 209 11.14 -17.65 -15.94
C ASP A 209 9.97 -16.88 -16.58
N GLU A 210 10.16 -16.29 -17.76
CA GLU A 210 9.09 -15.58 -18.50
C GLU A 210 7.89 -16.47 -18.85
N TYR A 211 8.15 -17.73 -19.22
CA TYR A 211 7.10 -18.64 -19.69
C TYR A 211 6.03 -18.92 -18.63
N ALA A 212 6.40 -18.98 -17.35
CA ALA A 212 5.45 -19.22 -16.27
C ALA A 212 4.43 -18.07 -16.15
N PHE A 213 4.88 -16.82 -16.33
CA PHE A 213 4.01 -15.65 -16.36
C PHE A 213 3.13 -15.61 -17.62
N PHE A 214 3.71 -15.90 -18.78
CA PHE A 214 2.97 -15.95 -20.03
C PHE A 214 1.84 -16.99 -19.98
N TRP A 215 2.14 -18.23 -19.57
CA TRP A 215 1.13 -19.29 -19.51
C TRP A 215 0.04 -19.04 -18.47
N ALA A 216 0.40 -18.47 -17.31
CA ALA A 216 -0.60 -18.06 -16.32
C ALA A 216 -1.57 -17.02 -16.91
N ALA A 217 -1.03 -15.96 -17.52
CA ALA A 217 -1.84 -14.91 -18.15
C ALA A 217 -2.66 -15.43 -19.34
N GLU A 218 -2.08 -16.26 -20.20
CA GLU A 218 -2.77 -16.84 -21.35
C GLU A 218 -3.90 -17.80 -20.92
N GLY A 219 -3.65 -18.63 -19.91
CA GLY A 219 -4.67 -19.51 -19.32
C GLY A 219 -5.86 -18.72 -18.78
N ILE A 220 -5.58 -17.61 -18.10
CA ILE A 220 -6.61 -16.67 -17.62
C ILE A 220 -7.36 -16.03 -18.79
N ALA A 221 -6.66 -15.57 -19.82
CA ALA A 221 -7.27 -14.95 -20.99
C ALA A 221 -8.22 -15.91 -21.73
N LYS A 222 -7.83 -17.20 -21.87
CA LYS A 222 -8.64 -18.24 -22.51
C LYS A 222 -9.88 -18.62 -21.69
N LYS A 223 -9.74 -18.75 -20.36
CA LYS A 223 -10.83 -19.09 -19.45
C LYS A 223 -11.74 -17.90 -19.11
N GLY A 224 -11.29 -16.67 -19.38
CA GLY A 224 -12.00 -15.43 -19.09
C GLY A 224 -11.53 -14.77 -17.79
N VAL A 225 -11.10 -13.51 -17.88
CA VAL A 225 -10.50 -12.73 -16.77
C VAL A 225 -11.40 -12.58 -15.53
N PHE A 226 -12.71 -12.74 -15.70
CA PHE A 226 -13.68 -12.61 -14.61
C PHE A 226 -13.96 -13.92 -13.86
N ASN A 227 -13.42 -15.05 -14.33
CA ASN A 227 -13.62 -16.36 -13.71
C ASN A 227 -12.56 -16.71 -12.65
N PHE A 228 -11.65 -15.77 -12.36
CA PHE A 228 -10.52 -15.98 -11.44
C PHE A 228 -10.67 -15.16 -10.16
N TYR A 229 -9.94 -15.58 -9.13
CA TYR A 229 -9.84 -14.85 -7.88
C TYR A 229 -8.81 -13.72 -8.03
N TRP A 230 -9.29 -12.49 -8.25
CA TRP A 230 -8.45 -11.33 -8.57
C TRP A 230 -7.34 -11.03 -7.56
N PHE A 231 -7.55 -11.45 -6.33
CA PHE A 231 -6.67 -11.18 -5.23
C PHE A 231 -5.90 -12.41 -4.76
N ASN A 232 -5.89 -13.48 -5.56
CA ASN A 232 -5.22 -14.70 -5.19
C ASN A 232 -3.69 -14.52 -5.10
N ALA A 233 -3.09 -14.85 -3.98
CA ALA A 233 -1.65 -14.85 -3.77
C ALA A 233 -0.97 -16.05 -4.44
N ASN A 234 -1.74 -17.07 -4.85
CA ASN A 234 -1.25 -18.29 -5.49
C ASN A 234 -1.09 -18.19 -7.02
N GLY A 235 -0.55 -17.07 -7.52
CA GLY A 235 -0.20 -16.94 -8.93
C GLY A 235 1.11 -17.66 -9.25
N VAL A 236 1.91 -17.04 -10.14
CA VAL A 236 3.17 -17.61 -10.64
C VAL A 236 4.09 -17.97 -9.47
N TYR A 237 4.64 -19.18 -9.50
CA TYR A 237 5.48 -19.76 -8.43
C TYR A 237 4.85 -19.77 -7.02
N ARG A 238 3.53 -19.56 -6.90
CA ARG A 238 2.79 -19.44 -5.63
C ARG A 238 3.28 -18.32 -4.69
N ILE A 239 4.08 -17.39 -5.21
CA ILE A 239 4.61 -16.24 -4.46
C ILE A 239 4.21 -14.91 -5.10
N ILE A 240 3.82 -14.94 -6.38
CA ILE A 240 3.37 -13.78 -7.13
C ILE A 240 1.84 -13.75 -7.11
N PRO A 241 1.20 -12.63 -6.78
CA PRO A 241 -0.25 -12.55 -6.85
C PRO A 241 -0.77 -12.72 -8.29
N GLU A 242 -1.91 -13.41 -8.44
CA GLU A 242 -2.62 -13.63 -9.70
C GLU A 242 -3.03 -12.33 -10.38
N SER A 243 -3.23 -11.26 -9.62
CA SER A 243 -3.64 -9.96 -10.16
C SER A 243 -2.71 -9.44 -11.28
N LEU A 244 -1.41 -9.74 -11.19
CA LEU A 244 -0.44 -9.37 -12.23
C LEU A 244 -0.70 -10.18 -13.51
N SER A 245 -0.97 -11.47 -13.38
CA SER A 245 -1.33 -12.35 -14.50
C SER A 245 -2.68 -11.98 -15.10
N ILE A 246 -3.64 -11.54 -14.28
CA ILE A 246 -4.95 -11.02 -14.73
C ILE A 246 -4.77 -9.72 -15.50
N PHE A 247 -3.96 -8.78 -14.99
CA PHE A 247 -3.62 -7.56 -15.69
C PHE A 247 -3.01 -7.88 -17.06
N GLN A 248 -2.04 -8.79 -17.11
CA GLN A 248 -1.44 -9.29 -18.34
C GLN A 248 -2.47 -9.95 -19.28
N ALA A 249 -3.39 -10.75 -18.74
CA ALA A 249 -4.44 -11.44 -19.48
C ALA A 249 -5.42 -10.48 -20.17
N ILE A 250 -5.73 -9.33 -19.55
CA ILE A 250 -6.55 -8.28 -20.16
C ILE A 250 -5.90 -7.79 -21.46
N PHE A 251 -4.58 -7.57 -21.47
CA PHE A 251 -3.87 -7.17 -22.68
C PHE A 251 -3.76 -8.30 -23.69
N ILE A 252 -3.53 -9.54 -23.26
CA ILE A 252 -3.57 -10.70 -24.17
C ILE A 252 -4.93 -10.72 -24.87
N LYS A 253 -6.04 -10.59 -24.13
CA LYS A 253 -7.39 -10.59 -24.69
C LYS A 253 -7.64 -9.41 -25.64
N ALA A 254 -7.18 -8.21 -25.28
CA ALA A 254 -7.33 -7.02 -26.10
C ALA A 254 -6.55 -7.08 -27.44
N PHE A 255 -5.44 -7.83 -27.48
CA PHE A 255 -4.56 -7.94 -28.64
C PHE A 255 -4.46 -9.36 -29.21
N GLU A 256 -5.40 -10.25 -28.86
CA GLU A 256 -5.35 -11.68 -29.22
C GLU A 256 -5.38 -11.90 -30.74
N PHE A 257 -6.10 -11.04 -31.47
CA PHE A 257 -6.16 -11.05 -32.93
C PHE A 257 -4.79 -10.86 -33.59
N TYR A 258 -3.90 -10.08 -32.95
CA TYR A 258 -2.59 -9.77 -33.52
C TYR A 258 -1.55 -10.82 -33.11
N ASN A 259 -1.28 -10.91 -31.81
CA ASN A 259 -0.28 -11.82 -31.26
C ASN A 259 -0.38 -11.82 -29.72
N THR A 260 -0.60 -12.98 -29.11
CA THR A 260 -0.72 -13.12 -27.64
C THR A 260 0.55 -12.68 -26.91
N ASN A 261 1.74 -12.97 -27.43
CA ASN A 261 3.01 -12.51 -26.88
C ASN A 261 3.17 -10.98 -27.00
N PHE A 262 2.68 -10.35 -28.07
CA PHE A 262 2.66 -8.90 -28.18
C PHE A 262 1.82 -8.25 -27.08
N GLY A 263 0.57 -8.69 -26.91
CA GLY A 263 -0.33 -8.18 -25.86
C GLY A 263 0.27 -8.37 -24.47
N TRP A 264 0.85 -9.54 -24.23
CA TRP A 264 1.52 -9.85 -22.97
C TRP A 264 2.69 -8.89 -22.67
N ARG A 265 3.62 -8.68 -23.60
CA ARG A 265 4.75 -7.76 -23.40
C ARG A 265 4.32 -6.30 -23.33
N LEU A 266 3.32 -5.93 -24.12
CA LEU A 266 2.75 -4.59 -24.10
C LEU A 266 2.24 -4.23 -22.70
N SER A 267 1.61 -5.16 -21.98
CA SER A 267 1.14 -4.91 -20.62
C SER A 267 2.26 -4.44 -19.67
N SER A 268 3.43 -5.07 -19.76
CA SER A 268 4.62 -4.76 -18.97
C SER A 268 5.15 -3.36 -19.25
N SER A 269 5.22 -3.01 -20.54
CA SER A 269 5.65 -1.68 -20.96
C SER A 269 4.66 -0.60 -20.57
N ILE A 270 3.36 -0.85 -20.71
CA ILE A 270 2.32 0.10 -20.29
C ILE A 270 2.39 0.34 -18.78
N LEU A 271 2.57 -0.70 -17.97
CA LEU A 271 2.70 -0.56 -16.51
C LEU A 271 3.89 0.34 -16.11
N THR A 272 4.97 0.31 -16.89
CA THR A 272 6.10 1.23 -16.70
C THR A 272 5.76 2.64 -17.20
N LEU A 273 5.19 2.76 -18.40
CA LEU A 273 4.92 4.03 -19.07
C LEU A 273 3.86 4.89 -18.39
N VAL A 274 2.88 4.29 -17.69
CA VAL A 274 1.94 5.05 -16.85
C VAL A 274 2.65 5.86 -15.75
N CYS A 275 3.88 5.49 -15.41
CA CYS A 275 4.70 6.23 -14.45
C CYS A 275 5.34 7.50 -15.03
N ALA A 276 5.23 7.78 -16.34
CA ALA A 276 5.88 8.92 -16.97
C ALA A 276 5.40 10.27 -16.40
N VAL A 277 4.08 10.45 -16.28
CA VAL A 277 3.48 11.67 -15.71
C VAL A 277 3.90 11.90 -14.24
N PRO A 278 3.71 10.95 -13.30
CA PRO A 278 4.10 11.17 -11.91
C PRO A 278 5.62 11.33 -11.75
N LEU A 279 6.44 10.60 -12.51
CA LEU A 279 7.90 10.79 -12.46
C LEU A 279 8.31 12.18 -12.94
N TYR A 280 7.72 12.67 -14.04
CA TYR A 280 7.92 14.04 -14.52
C TYR A 280 7.58 15.06 -13.44
N LEU A 281 6.43 14.89 -12.78
CA LEU A 281 5.98 15.78 -11.71
C LEU A 281 6.91 15.76 -10.49
N ILE A 282 7.42 14.59 -10.10
CA ILE A 282 8.40 14.43 -9.01
C ILE A 282 9.68 15.20 -9.34
N ILE A 283 10.27 14.97 -10.52
CA ILE A 283 11.54 15.59 -10.90
C ILE A 283 11.38 17.10 -11.04
N LYS A 284 10.34 17.57 -11.75
CA LYS A 284 9.99 19.00 -11.87
C LYS A 284 9.82 19.66 -10.50
N THR A 285 9.19 18.94 -9.57
CA THR A 285 8.95 19.37 -8.19
C THR A 285 10.25 19.53 -7.40
N ILE A 286 11.16 18.56 -7.47
CA ILE A 286 12.42 18.57 -6.72
C ILE A 286 13.37 19.65 -7.27
N LEU A 287 13.36 19.86 -8.59
CA LEU A 287 14.21 20.82 -9.27
C LEU A 287 13.63 22.24 -9.28
N ALA A 288 12.37 22.42 -8.89
CA ALA A 288 11.76 23.74 -8.74
C ALA A 288 12.56 24.57 -7.71
N GLY A 289 13.19 25.66 -8.17
CA GLY A 289 14.05 26.52 -7.35
C GLY A 289 15.53 26.11 -7.31
N LYS A 290 15.91 24.96 -7.88
CA LYS A 290 17.32 24.51 -8.02
C LYS A 290 17.84 24.61 -9.45
N SER A 291 16.94 24.62 -10.43
CA SER A 291 17.25 24.76 -11.85
C SER A 291 16.53 25.97 -12.42
N SER A 292 17.20 26.70 -13.32
CA SER A 292 16.59 27.78 -14.12
C SER A 292 15.52 27.27 -15.09
N HIS A 293 15.59 25.98 -15.47
CA HIS A 293 14.69 25.35 -16.44
C HIS A 293 14.14 24.01 -15.92
N PRO A 294 13.32 24.00 -14.85
CA PRO A 294 12.89 22.77 -14.19
C PRO A 294 12.05 21.84 -15.09
N ARG A 295 11.35 22.38 -16.08
CA ARG A 295 10.58 21.58 -17.07
C ARG A 295 11.51 20.78 -17.97
N THR A 296 12.50 21.44 -18.58
CA THR A 296 13.49 20.79 -19.44
C THR A 296 14.29 19.76 -18.65
N SER A 297 14.75 20.11 -17.45
CA SER A 297 15.46 19.16 -16.59
C SER A 297 14.60 17.95 -16.21
N ALA A 298 13.28 18.13 -16.01
CA ALA A 298 12.37 17.02 -15.77
C ALA A 298 12.20 16.10 -16.99
N PHE A 299 12.09 16.67 -18.20
CA PHE A 299 12.07 15.88 -19.44
C PHE A 299 13.35 15.08 -19.66
N VAL A 300 14.51 15.70 -19.41
CA VAL A 300 15.81 15.01 -19.46
C VAL A 300 15.85 13.88 -18.43
N GLY A 301 15.41 14.16 -17.20
CA GLY A 301 15.40 13.16 -16.11
C GLY A 301 14.51 11.95 -16.41
N ILE A 302 13.28 12.16 -16.91
CA ILE A 302 12.44 11.03 -17.32
C ILE A 302 13.03 10.31 -18.54
N SER A 303 13.67 11.02 -19.47
CA SER A 303 14.31 10.39 -20.63
C SER A 303 15.44 9.45 -20.19
N ILE A 304 16.33 9.92 -19.32
CA ILE A 304 17.41 9.09 -18.76
C ILE A 304 16.82 7.84 -18.06
N PHE A 305 15.73 8.00 -17.30
CA PHE A 305 15.09 6.88 -16.62
C PHE A 305 14.52 5.86 -17.61
N PHE A 306 13.61 6.28 -18.51
CA PHE A 306 12.91 5.37 -19.42
C PHE A 306 13.83 4.77 -20.50
N PHE A 307 14.88 5.47 -20.91
CA PHE A 307 15.85 4.95 -21.88
C PHE A 307 17.07 4.30 -21.23
N SER A 308 17.10 4.16 -19.90
CA SER A 308 18.13 3.35 -19.25
C SER A 308 17.98 1.87 -19.62
N ASP A 309 19.10 1.16 -19.72
CA ASP A 309 19.10 -0.28 -20.05
C ASP A 309 18.26 -1.08 -19.07
N LEU A 310 18.39 -0.80 -17.78
CA LEU A 310 17.67 -1.51 -16.72
C LEU A 310 16.15 -1.39 -16.90
N ILE A 311 15.64 -0.16 -17.06
CA ILE A 311 14.21 0.06 -17.25
C ILE A 311 13.74 -0.53 -18.57
N THR A 312 14.51 -0.36 -19.64
CA THR A 312 14.20 -0.92 -20.96
C THR A 312 14.06 -2.44 -20.90
N VAL A 313 14.99 -3.14 -20.25
CA VAL A 313 14.93 -4.60 -20.10
C VAL A 313 13.67 -4.99 -19.32
N TRP A 314 13.45 -4.42 -18.15
CA TRP A 314 12.31 -4.78 -17.28
C TRP A 314 10.95 -4.33 -17.81
N SER A 315 10.89 -3.32 -18.66
CA SER A 315 9.65 -2.92 -19.34
C SER A 315 9.28 -3.85 -20.49
N ARG A 316 10.27 -4.51 -21.12
CA ARG A 316 10.05 -5.47 -22.21
C ARG A 316 9.86 -6.90 -21.72
N VAL A 317 10.43 -7.21 -20.56
CA VAL A 317 10.28 -8.49 -19.87
C VAL A 317 9.00 -8.44 -19.06
N ALA A 318 8.04 -9.33 -19.33
CA ALA A 318 6.72 -9.30 -18.69
C ALA A 318 6.70 -10.07 -17.36
N GLN A 319 7.59 -9.65 -16.45
CA GLN A 319 7.77 -10.22 -15.11
C GLN A 319 7.44 -9.21 -14.00
N GLN A 320 7.52 -9.67 -12.75
CA GLN A 320 7.16 -8.90 -11.55
C GLN A 320 7.99 -7.63 -11.25
N PRO A 321 9.30 -7.50 -11.56
CA PRO A 321 10.09 -6.39 -11.01
C PRO A 321 9.60 -4.99 -11.40
N ASN A 322 9.13 -4.81 -12.63
CA ASN A 322 8.65 -3.51 -13.08
C ASN A 322 7.33 -3.08 -12.43
N SER A 323 6.52 -4.03 -11.93
CA SER A 323 5.27 -3.73 -11.25
C SER A 323 5.50 -3.10 -9.87
N GLY A 324 6.73 -3.18 -9.35
CA GLY A 324 7.19 -2.43 -8.18
C GLY A 324 7.45 -0.95 -8.44
N LEU A 325 7.66 -0.52 -9.70
CA LEU A 325 7.88 0.90 -10.04
C LEU A 325 6.62 1.73 -9.80
N PHE A 326 5.46 1.17 -10.16
CA PHE A 326 4.17 1.83 -10.01
C PHE A 326 3.92 2.34 -8.57
N PRO A 327 3.95 1.49 -7.52
CA PRO A 327 3.68 1.96 -6.16
C PRO A 327 4.71 2.98 -5.65
N ILE A 328 5.97 2.86 -6.08
CA ILE A 328 7.04 3.78 -5.68
C ILE A 328 6.83 5.16 -6.31
N ILE A 329 6.67 5.22 -7.64
CA ILE A 329 6.60 6.50 -8.37
C ILE A 329 5.28 7.20 -8.07
N PHE A 330 4.13 6.52 -8.19
CA PHE A 330 2.84 7.16 -7.89
C PHE A 330 2.74 7.53 -6.41
N GLY A 331 3.18 6.65 -5.51
CA GLY A 331 3.15 6.90 -4.08
C GLY A 331 4.01 8.10 -3.68
N THR A 332 5.23 8.21 -4.24
CA THR A 332 6.09 9.38 -4.03
C THR A 332 5.46 10.66 -4.58
N CYS A 333 4.86 10.59 -5.78
CA CYS A 333 4.21 11.74 -6.40
C CYS A 333 3.02 12.23 -5.55
N PHE A 334 2.17 11.32 -5.08
CA PHE A 334 1.05 11.66 -4.20
C PHE A 334 1.52 12.16 -2.85
N LEU A 335 2.56 11.59 -2.26
CA LEU A 335 3.10 12.08 -1.00
C LEU A 335 3.60 13.52 -1.13
N LEU A 336 4.38 13.82 -2.18
CA LEU A 336 4.88 15.17 -2.41
C LEU A 336 3.74 16.16 -2.66
N ALA A 337 2.69 15.74 -3.37
CA ALA A 337 1.47 16.52 -3.53
C ALA A 337 0.75 16.73 -2.18
N ALA A 338 0.64 15.69 -1.35
CA ALA A 338 0.01 15.72 -0.03
C ALA A 338 0.71 16.71 0.90
N ILE A 339 2.04 16.63 0.98
CA ILE A 339 2.86 17.51 1.83
C ILE A 339 2.72 18.97 1.37
N ARG A 340 2.89 19.23 0.07
CA ARG A 340 2.85 20.60 -0.47
C ARG A 340 1.49 21.26 -0.34
N ARG A 341 0.42 20.49 -0.52
CA ARG A 341 -0.96 20.99 -0.54
C ARG A 341 -1.66 20.84 0.81
N ARG A 342 -1.01 20.18 1.79
CA ARG A 342 -1.62 19.75 3.06
C ARG A 342 -2.93 18.99 2.84
N SER A 343 -2.96 18.14 1.82
CA SER A 343 -4.15 17.45 1.32
C SER A 343 -4.30 16.07 1.97
N MET A 344 -5.41 15.84 2.66
CA MET A 344 -5.72 14.55 3.26
C MET A 344 -6.04 13.50 2.20
N PHE A 345 -6.69 13.92 1.11
CA PHE A 345 -6.96 13.07 -0.03
C PHE A 345 -5.67 12.46 -0.62
N TYR A 346 -4.64 13.27 -0.85
CA TYR A 346 -3.37 12.75 -1.40
C TYR A 346 -2.60 11.86 -0.41
N PHE A 347 -2.70 12.07 0.90
CA PHE A 347 -2.13 11.14 1.88
C PHE A 347 -2.82 9.77 1.82
N PHE A 348 -4.14 9.75 1.69
CA PHE A 348 -4.90 8.51 1.51
C PHE A 348 -4.55 7.80 0.20
N LEU A 349 -4.47 8.54 -0.93
CA LEU A 349 -4.04 8.00 -2.22
C LEU A 349 -2.63 7.42 -2.18
N THR A 350 -1.72 8.04 -1.41
CA THR A 350 -0.36 7.52 -1.20
C THR A 350 -0.42 6.12 -0.60
N GLY A 351 -1.20 5.94 0.46
CA GLY A 351 -1.43 4.64 1.09
C GLY A 351 -2.03 3.62 0.12
N LEU A 352 -3.09 4.01 -0.60
CA LEU A 352 -3.77 3.15 -1.56
C LEU A 352 -2.83 2.60 -2.62
N VAL A 353 -2.04 3.48 -3.24
CA VAL A 353 -1.07 3.08 -4.27
C VAL A 353 -0.02 2.11 -3.71
N TRP A 354 0.45 2.31 -2.48
CA TRP A 354 1.39 1.37 -1.86
C TRP A 354 0.74 0.02 -1.59
N GLY A 355 -0.50 0.00 -1.10
CA GLY A 355 -1.22 -1.26 -0.90
C GLY A 355 -1.53 -1.97 -2.22
N MET A 356 -1.83 -1.24 -3.30
CA MET A 356 -1.90 -1.81 -4.66
C MET A 356 -0.56 -2.41 -5.09
N GLY A 357 0.55 -1.90 -4.56
CA GLY A 357 1.85 -2.54 -4.64
C GLY A 357 1.79 -4.00 -4.20
N LEU A 358 1.15 -4.35 -3.06
CA LEU A 358 1.01 -5.76 -2.64
C LEU A 358 0.22 -6.61 -3.62
N ILE A 359 -0.75 -6.00 -4.30
CA ILE A 359 -1.54 -6.65 -5.34
C ILE A 359 -0.65 -7.03 -6.52
N LEU A 360 0.22 -6.14 -6.98
CA LEU A 360 1.03 -6.38 -8.17
C LEU A 360 2.40 -7.06 -7.88
N ASN A 361 2.98 -6.78 -6.73
CA ASN A 361 4.29 -7.22 -6.29
C ASN A 361 4.39 -7.25 -4.75
N ILE A 362 4.62 -8.42 -4.18
CA ILE A 362 4.68 -8.59 -2.72
C ILE A 362 5.74 -7.72 -2.04
N LEU A 363 6.81 -7.33 -2.76
CA LEU A 363 7.88 -6.46 -2.26
C LEU A 363 7.60 -4.97 -2.50
N GLY A 364 6.65 -4.63 -3.37
CA GLY A 364 6.36 -3.26 -3.79
C GLY A 364 6.20 -2.26 -2.63
N PRO A 365 5.36 -2.54 -1.62
CA PRO A 365 5.19 -1.63 -0.48
C PRO A 365 6.32 -1.69 0.54
N VAL A 366 7.08 -2.78 0.62
CA VAL A 366 8.29 -2.81 1.47
C VAL A 366 9.31 -1.82 0.92
N ILE A 367 9.52 -1.83 -0.39
CA ILE A 367 10.45 -0.92 -1.06
C ILE A 367 9.90 0.51 -1.01
N ALA A 368 8.64 0.74 -1.39
CA ALA A 368 8.03 2.07 -1.35
C ALA A 368 7.99 2.65 0.08
N GLY A 369 7.57 1.84 1.05
CA GLY A 369 7.53 2.19 2.46
C GLY A 369 8.91 2.43 3.06
N GLY A 370 9.94 1.67 2.66
CA GLY A 370 11.32 1.89 3.09
C GLY A 370 11.88 3.20 2.56
N VAL A 371 11.71 3.51 1.28
CA VAL A 371 12.19 4.76 0.67
C VAL A 371 11.47 5.96 1.29
N ILE A 372 10.14 5.91 1.39
CA ILE A 372 9.37 7.05 1.85
C ILE A 372 9.39 7.18 3.36
N GLY A 373 9.36 6.07 4.09
CA GLY A 373 9.59 6.05 5.54
C GLY A 373 10.92 6.72 5.89
N SER A 374 11.95 6.51 5.07
CA SER A 374 13.25 7.19 5.22
C SER A 374 13.15 8.70 4.95
N ILE A 375 12.42 9.13 3.91
CA ILE A 375 12.19 10.56 3.61
C ILE A 375 11.42 11.24 4.76
N LEU A 376 10.32 10.63 5.20
CA LEU A 376 9.49 11.15 6.29
C LEU A 376 10.24 11.16 7.62
N LEU A 377 11.03 10.12 7.90
CA LEU A 377 11.87 10.06 9.11
C LEU A 377 12.94 11.17 9.08
N PHE A 378 13.56 11.41 7.94
CA PHE A 378 14.52 12.49 7.78
C PHE A 378 13.89 13.88 7.99
N ASP A 379 12.73 14.12 7.37
CA ASP A 379 11.97 15.37 7.56
C ASP A 379 11.51 15.53 9.01
N LEU A 380 11.06 14.43 9.65
CA LEU A 380 10.68 14.43 11.06
C LEU A 380 11.87 14.79 11.94
N ILE A 381 13.03 14.14 11.77
CA ILE A 381 14.26 14.42 12.53
C ILE A 381 14.65 15.88 12.39
N ARG A 382 14.59 16.43 11.17
CA ARG A 382 14.93 17.84 10.89
C ARG A 382 13.96 18.82 11.55
N SER A 383 12.68 18.44 11.68
CA SER A 383 11.63 19.30 12.23
C SER A 383 11.43 19.16 13.74
N LEU A 384 12.03 18.16 14.40
CA LEU A 384 11.96 17.92 15.85
C LEU A 384 12.13 19.19 16.73
N PRO A 385 13.02 20.15 16.43
CA PRO A 385 13.19 21.34 17.27
C PRO A 385 11.98 22.30 17.26
N GLN A 386 11.13 22.22 16.23
CA GLN A 386 10.04 23.18 15.97
C GLN A 386 8.64 22.61 16.26
N ILE A 387 8.49 21.29 16.49
CA ILE A 387 7.19 20.59 16.61
C ILE A 387 6.65 20.57 18.05
N LYS A 388 6.51 21.72 18.71
CA LYS A 388 5.71 21.76 19.95
C LYS A 388 4.19 21.79 19.68
N GLU A 389 3.75 22.41 18.58
CA GLU A 389 2.33 22.73 18.33
C GLU A 389 1.68 21.97 17.13
N SER A 390 2.44 21.45 16.17
CA SER A 390 1.92 20.82 14.93
C SER A 390 1.66 19.31 15.04
N ARG A 391 1.08 18.85 16.16
CA ARG A 391 0.96 17.42 16.49
C ARG A 391 -0.12 16.69 15.67
N ILE A 392 -1.23 17.36 15.38
CA ILE A 392 -2.33 16.85 14.54
C ILE A 392 -1.93 16.79 13.06
N LEU A 393 -1.07 17.73 12.64
CA LEU A 393 -0.59 17.87 11.26
C LEU A 393 0.33 16.73 10.79
N VAL A 394 1.01 16.04 11.71
CA VAL A 394 1.84 14.86 11.37
C VAL A 394 1.05 13.55 11.52
N PHE A 395 0.09 13.51 12.44
CA PHE A 395 -0.65 12.29 12.78
C PHE A 395 -1.69 11.89 11.73
N ALA A 396 -2.55 12.83 11.32
CA ALA A 396 -3.59 12.55 10.33
C ALA A 396 -3.02 12.00 9.00
N PRO A 397 -1.90 12.54 8.46
CA PRO A 397 -1.20 11.95 7.32
C PRO A 397 -0.80 10.48 7.48
N CYS A 398 -0.13 10.12 8.58
CA CYS A 398 0.33 8.76 8.81
C CYS A 398 -0.83 7.76 8.89
N LEU A 399 -1.92 8.17 9.55
CA LEU A 399 -3.10 7.34 9.69
C LEU A 399 -3.82 7.17 8.34
N LEU A 400 -3.95 8.23 7.54
CA LEU A 400 -4.55 8.15 6.20
C LEU A 400 -3.73 7.29 5.24
N VAL A 401 -2.40 7.39 5.29
CA VAL A 401 -1.50 6.50 4.53
C VAL A 401 -1.70 5.05 4.99
N SER A 402 -1.79 4.81 6.30
CA SER A 402 -1.99 3.47 6.85
C SER A 402 -3.35 2.89 6.42
N CYS A 403 -4.43 3.68 6.50
CA CYS A 403 -5.76 3.28 6.05
C CYS A 403 -5.78 2.94 4.55
N GLY A 404 -5.21 3.81 3.70
CA GLY A 404 -5.12 3.54 2.27
C GLY A 404 -4.34 2.25 1.98
N LEU A 405 -3.19 2.07 2.65
CA LEU A 405 -2.37 0.87 2.50
C LEU A 405 -3.14 -0.39 2.90
N LEU A 406 -3.82 -0.36 4.04
CA LEU A 406 -4.61 -1.50 4.51
C LEU A 406 -5.77 -1.82 3.57
N ILE A 407 -6.57 -0.82 3.15
CA ILE A 407 -7.69 -1.03 2.20
C ILE A 407 -7.22 -1.73 0.93
N ALA A 408 -6.15 -1.22 0.32
CA ALA A 408 -5.64 -1.78 -0.91
C ALA A 408 -4.92 -3.13 -0.71
N SER A 409 -4.48 -3.45 0.51
CA SER A 409 -3.76 -4.70 0.82
C SER A 409 -4.63 -5.82 1.37
N PHE A 410 -5.81 -5.52 1.92
CA PHE A 410 -6.66 -6.50 2.61
C PHE A 410 -6.88 -7.80 1.84
N PRO A 411 -7.16 -7.78 0.53
CA PRO A 411 -7.44 -9.02 -0.18
C PRO A 411 -6.28 -10.03 -0.09
N ASN A 412 -5.04 -9.55 -0.25
CA ASN A 412 -3.84 -10.39 -0.11
C ASN A 412 -3.54 -10.79 1.33
N LEU A 413 -3.79 -9.89 2.29
CA LEU A 413 -3.50 -10.15 3.71
C LEU A 413 -4.40 -11.27 4.24
N VAL A 414 -5.70 -11.19 3.98
CA VAL A 414 -6.70 -12.16 4.42
C VAL A 414 -6.41 -13.55 3.85
N GLN A 415 -6.07 -13.61 2.57
CA GLN A 415 -5.86 -14.89 1.91
C GLN A 415 -4.57 -15.60 2.33
N LYS A 416 -3.49 -14.85 2.57
CA LYS A 416 -2.26 -15.45 3.08
C LYS A 416 -2.53 -16.20 4.38
N ASP A 417 -3.31 -15.60 5.27
CA ASP A 417 -3.70 -16.20 6.55
C ASP A 417 -4.55 -17.46 6.35
N TYR A 418 -5.49 -17.44 5.39
CA TYR A 418 -6.31 -18.60 5.04
C TYR A 418 -5.47 -19.81 4.59
N TYR A 419 -4.54 -19.62 3.65
CA TYR A 419 -3.70 -20.73 3.17
C TYR A 419 -2.72 -21.25 4.22
N GLN A 420 -2.23 -20.37 5.11
CA GLN A 420 -1.41 -20.80 6.23
C GLN A 420 -2.20 -21.69 7.19
N ALA A 421 -3.44 -21.31 7.53
CA ALA A 421 -4.31 -22.13 8.36
C ALA A 421 -4.65 -23.48 7.71
N LEU A 422 -4.93 -23.50 6.40
CA LEU A 422 -5.22 -24.71 5.65
C LEU A 422 -4.00 -25.66 5.63
N ASN A 423 -2.80 -25.14 5.36
CA ASN A 423 -1.58 -25.95 5.35
C ASN A 423 -1.26 -26.53 6.73
N GLN A 424 -1.47 -25.76 7.80
CA GLN A 424 -1.32 -26.28 9.17
C GLN A 424 -2.32 -27.39 9.47
N HIS A 425 -3.59 -27.22 9.09
CA HIS A 425 -4.60 -28.25 9.25
C HIS A 425 -4.24 -29.54 8.49
N VAL A 426 -3.77 -29.44 7.24
CA VAL A 426 -3.35 -30.58 6.43
C VAL A 426 -2.12 -31.29 7.02
N LEU A 427 -1.16 -30.54 7.54
CA LEU A 427 0.04 -31.10 8.17
C LEU A 427 -0.27 -31.77 9.52
N HIS A 428 -1.28 -31.28 10.24
CA HIS A 428 -1.73 -31.88 11.50
C HIS A 428 -2.70 -33.05 11.31
N SER A 429 -3.47 -33.09 10.22
CA SER A 429 -4.33 -34.23 9.86
C SER A 429 -3.56 -35.45 9.33
N LYS A 430 -2.29 -35.61 9.73
CA LYS A 430 -1.37 -36.68 9.34
C LYS A 430 -1.79 -38.10 9.76
N GLU A 431 -2.99 -38.29 10.28
CA GLU A 431 -3.48 -39.60 10.70
C GLU A 431 -4.00 -40.49 9.55
N ASP A 432 -4.10 -40.00 8.30
CA ASP A 432 -4.26 -40.92 7.17
C ASP A 432 -3.77 -40.33 5.82
N PRO A 433 -2.52 -40.61 5.41
CA PRO A 433 -1.95 -40.08 4.16
C PRO A 433 -2.76 -40.45 2.91
N GLY A 434 -3.57 -41.51 2.94
CA GLY A 434 -4.45 -41.90 1.83
C GLY A 434 -5.66 -40.99 1.60
N SER A 435 -6.14 -40.29 2.64
CA SER A 435 -7.37 -39.49 2.56
C SER A 435 -7.12 -38.06 2.04
N VAL A 436 -5.96 -37.49 2.35
CA VAL A 436 -5.61 -36.10 2.05
C VAL A 436 -5.31 -35.91 0.56
N GLU A 437 -4.62 -36.86 -0.07
CA GLU A 437 -4.32 -36.77 -1.50
C GLU A 437 -5.60 -36.85 -2.36
N SER A 438 -6.60 -37.63 -1.91
CA SER A 438 -7.91 -37.74 -2.57
C SER A 438 -8.74 -36.45 -2.48
N ARG A 439 -8.71 -35.75 -1.33
CA ARG A 439 -9.41 -34.45 -1.15
C ARG A 439 -8.68 -33.32 -1.86
N SER A 440 -7.35 -33.26 -1.77
CA SER A 440 -6.53 -32.30 -2.51
C SER A 440 -6.76 -32.40 -4.02
N ARG A 441 -6.74 -33.62 -4.58
CA ARG A 441 -7.04 -33.85 -6.00
C ARG A 441 -8.48 -33.48 -6.37
N LYS A 442 -9.48 -33.80 -5.53
CA LYS A 442 -10.86 -33.39 -5.79
C LYS A 442 -11.02 -31.87 -5.81
N THR A 443 -10.46 -31.16 -4.83
CA THR A 443 -10.56 -29.70 -4.75
C THR A 443 -9.76 -29.01 -5.85
N LEU A 444 -8.63 -29.57 -6.29
CA LEU A 444 -7.87 -29.09 -7.45
C LEU A 444 -8.59 -29.39 -8.78
N GLN A 445 -9.25 -30.55 -8.91
CA GLN A 445 -10.01 -30.89 -10.12
C GLN A 445 -11.34 -30.13 -10.25
N THR A 446 -11.96 -29.70 -9.16
CA THR A 446 -13.16 -28.84 -9.24
C THR A 446 -12.83 -27.37 -9.49
N ASN A 447 -11.58 -26.95 -9.31
CA ASN A 447 -11.15 -25.56 -9.48
C ASN A 447 -10.25 -25.34 -10.73
N LEU A 448 -9.88 -26.40 -11.46
CA LEU A 448 -9.23 -26.35 -12.77
C LEU A 448 -10.25 -26.62 -13.87
#